data_AF-A0A5E4IDW2-F1
#
_entry.id   AF-A0A5E4IDW2-F1
#
_cell.length_a   1.000
_cell.length_b   1.000
_cell.length_c   1.000
_cell.angle_alpha   90.00
_cell.angle_beta   90.00
_cell.angle_gamma   90.00
#
_symmetry.space_group_name_H-M   'P 1'
#
loop_
_entity.id
_entity.type
_entity.pdbx_description
1 polymer ?
#
loop_
_entity_poly.entity_id
_entity_poly.type
_entity_poly.pdbx_seq_one_letter_code
_entity_poly.pdbx_strand_id
1 'polypeptide(L)'
;MARHTKKEIIPWNGYCYVHDHYTPGEVREARALHPEAEVLVHPECRPEVIDLADYVYSTSGMGRHVQRSDAGVFIIGTEVGMLYRLKKENPNKEFYPLSRKAVCENMKKTDLKKVLKALHTLEPQVKVPKEIAYRARRSIERMLAVK
;
A
#
# COMPACT_ATOMS: atom_id res chain seq x y z
N MET A 1 -1.28 -11.13 9.55
CA MET A 1 -0.74 -11.19 10.92
C MET A 1 -0.86 -12.58 11.56
N ALA A 2 -2.07 -13.13 11.75
CA ALA A 2 -2.26 -14.44 12.40
C ALA A 2 -1.41 -15.58 11.81
N ARG A 3 -1.20 -15.60 10.48
CA ARG A 3 -0.35 -16.58 9.77
C ARG A 3 1.15 -16.52 10.14
N HIS A 4 1.62 -15.43 10.76
CA HIS A 4 3.04 -15.19 11.05
C HIS A 4 3.33 -15.08 12.55
N THR A 5 2.40 -15.52 13.40
CA THR A 5 2.58 -15.51 14.85
C THR A 5 1.85 -16.68 15.48
N LYS A 6 2.25 -17.08 16.69
CA LYS A 6 1.53 -18.09 17.49
C LYS A 6 0.40 -17.49 18.32
N LYS A 7 0.19 -16.17 18.23
CA LYS A 7 -0.81 -15.44 19.00
C LYS A 7 -2.18 -15.51 18.34
N GLU A 8 -3.22 -15.60 19.16
CA GLU A 8 -4.59 -15.36 18.74
C GLU A 8 -4.77 -13.86 18.41
N ILE A 9 -5.39 -13.58 17.26
CA ILE A 9 -5.73 -12.23 16.82
C ILE A 9 -7.24 -12.10 16.91
N ILE A 10 -7.72 -11.13 17.69
CA ILE A 10 -9.14 -10.77 17.78
C ILE A 10 -9.35 -9.54 16.88
N PRO A 11 -9.84 -9.70 15.63
CA PRO A 11 -9.94 -8.60 14.69
C PRO A 11 -11.22 -7.79 14.90
N TRP A 12 -11.20 -6.55 14.42
CA TRP A 12 -12.41 -5.81 14.07
C TRP A 12 -12.82 -6.14 12.63
N ASN A 13 -14.11 -6.10 12.31
CA ASN A 13 -14.60 -6.34 10.94
C ASN A 13 -14.39 -5.09 10.05
N GLY A 14 -13.12 -4.77 9.79
CA GLY A 14 -12.70 -3.64 8.96
C GLY A 14 -11.78 -4.10 7.84
N TYR A 15 -11.89 -3.44 6.69
CA TYR A 15 -11.11 -3.72 5.49
C TYR A 15 -10.88 -2.44 4.69
N CYS A 16 -9.92 -2.48 3.75
CA CYS A 16 -9.69 -1.40 2.81
C CYS A 16 -10.40 -1.70 1.48
N TYR A 17 -11.40 -0.90 1.11
CA TYR A 17 -12.13 -1.10 -0.14
C TYR A 17 -11.23 -1.09 -1.39
N VAL A 18 -10.08 -0.38 -1.34
CA VAL A 18 -9.15 -0.30 -2.46
C VAL A 18 -8.44 -1.63 -2.71
N HIS A 19 -8.05 -2.34 -1.64
CA HIS A 19 -7.32 -3.60 -1.71
C HIS A 19 -8.21 -4.83 -1.69
N ASP A 20 -9.44 -4.70 -1.19
CA ASP A 20 -10.44 -5.77 -1.16
C ASP A 20 -11.01 -6.10 -2.56
N HIS A 21 -10.93 -5.16 -3.50
CA HIS A 21 -11.44 -5.35 -4.87
C HIS A 21 -10.62 -6.35 -5.71
N TYR A 22 -9.39 -6.66 -5.31
CA TYR A 22 -8.55 -7.60 -6.04
C TYR A 22 -9.10 -9.02 -5.98
N THR A 23 -9.07 -9.70 -7.12
CA THR A 23 -9.52 -11.09 -7.22
C THR A 23 -8.37 -12.03 -7.59
N PRO A 24 -8.44 -13.32 -7.19
CA PRO A 24 -7.53 -14.35 -7.68
C PRO A 24 -7.47 -14.45 -9.21
N GLY A 25 -8.58 -14.15 -9.89
CA GLY A 25 -8.65 -14.15 -11.35
C GLY A 25 -7.75 -13.08 -11.97
N GLU A 26 -7.79 -11.85 -11.45
CA GLU A 26 -6.91 -10.76 -11.91
C GLU A 26 -5.43 -11.10 -11.71
N VAL A 27 -5.06 -11.79 -10.62
CA VAL A 27 -3.67 -12.23 -10.41
C VAL A 27 -3.24 -13.25 -11.46
N ARG A 28 -4.08 -14.24 -11.74
CA ARG A 28 -3.77 -15.27 -12.76
C ARG A 28 -3.71 -14.68 -14.16
N GLU A 29 -4.62 -13.78 -14.49
CA GLU A 29 -4.62 -13.06 -15.76
C GLU A 29 -3.36 -12.21 -15.92
N ALA A 30 -3.00 -11.43 -14.91
CA ALA A 30 -1.79 -10.60 -14.95
C ALA A 30 -0.53 -11.46 -15.12
N ARG A 31 -0.43 -12.62 -14.45
CA ARG A 31 0.68 -13.58 -14.65
C ARG A 31 0.68 -14.20 -16.05
N ALA A 32 -0.49 -14.49 -16.62
CA ALA A 32 -0.56 -15.01 -17.98
C ALA A 32 -0.09 -13.97 -19.02
N LEU A 33 -0.35 -12.68 -18.77
CA LEU A 33 0.08 -11.57 -19.61
C LEU A 33 1.57 -11.22 -19.44
N HIS A 34 2.11 -11.37 -18.24
CA HIS A 34 3.50 -11.08 -17.90
C HIS A 34 4.13 -12.24 -17.09
N PRO A 35 4.46 -13.38 -17.72
CA PRO A 35 4.94 -14.58 -17.02
C PRO A 35 6.25 -14.38 -16.26
N GLU A 36 7.08 -13.44 -16.69
CA GLU A 36 8.37 -13.06 -16.11
C GLU A 36 8.26 -12.06 -14.95
N ALA A 37 7.06 -11.53 -14.69
CA ALA A 37 6.86 -10.47 -13.70
C ALA A 37 6.77 -11.01 -12.28
N GLU A 38 7.43 -10.33 -11.34
CA GLU A 38 7.17 -10.53 -9.91
C GLU A 38 5.86 -9.86 -9.49
N VAL A 39 4.99 -10.60 -8.81
CA VAL A 39 3.72 -10.11 -8.30
C VAL A 39 3.88 -9.69 -6.84
N LEU A 40 3.80 -8.38 -6.59
CA LEU A 40 3.89 -7.79 -5.26
C LEU A 40 2.52 -7.27 -4.84
N VAL A 41 1.98 -7.74 -3.71
CA VAL A 41 0.67 -7.29 -3.18
C VAL A 41 0.77 -6.68 -1.78
N HIS A 42 -0.18 -5.82 -1.44
CA HIS A 42 -0.29 -5.25 -0.10
C HIS A 42 -0.90 -6.27 0.88
N PRO A 43 -0.49 -6.30 2.16
CA PRO A 43 -1.10 -7.19 3.16
C PRO A 43 -2.57 -6.87 3.50
N GLU A 44 -3.13 -5.78 2.96
CA GLU A 44 -4.57 -5.46 3.05
C GLU A 44 -5.41 -6.18 1.98
N CYS A 45 -4.78 -6.83 1.00
CA CYS A 45 -5.49 -7.67 0.03
C CYS A 45 -6.12 -8.89 0.72
N ARG A 46 -7.15 -9.46 0.08
CA ARG A 46 -7.79 -10.69 0.57
C ARG A 46 -6.79 -11.85 0.64
N PRO A 47 -6.93 -12.78 1.61
CA PRO A 47 -6.00 -13.90 1.79
C PRO A 47 -5.74 -14.72 0.52
N GLU A 48 -6.76 -14.97 -0.29
CA GLU A 48 -6.67 -15.70 -1.55
C GLU A 48 -5.90 -14.96 -2.67
N VAL A 49 -5.80 -13.62 -2.58
CA VAL A 49 -4.93 -12.81 -3.46
C VAL A 49 -3.50 -12.85 -2.94
N ILE A 50 -3.34 -12.76 -1.62
CA ILE A 50 -2.04 -12.89 -0.94
C ILE A 50 -1.39 -14.24 -1.29
N ASP A 51 -2.17 -15.33 -1.28
CA ASP A 51 -1.67 -16.69 -1.52
C ASP A 51 -1.20 -16.91 -2.97
N LEU A 52 -1.49 -16.00 -3.90
CA LEU A 52 -1.07 -16.06 -5.31
C LEU A 52 0.07 -15.08 -5.66
N ALA A 53 0.46 -14.20 -4.73
CA ALA A 53 1.52 -13.23 -4.93
C ALA A 53 2.90 -13.83 -4.61
N ASP A 54 3.95 -13.33 -5.26
CA ASP A 54 5.34 -13.72 -4.94
C ASP A 54 5.79 -13.08 -3.64
N TYR A 55 5.37 -11.83 -3.41
CA TYR A 55 5.77 -11.07 -2.23
C TYR A 55 4.62 -10.23 -1.66
N VAL A 56 4.60 -10.13 -0.33
CA VAL A 56 3.61 -9.35 0.41
C VAL A 56 4.32 -8.25 1.20
N TYR A 57 4.11 -6.99 0.81
CA TYR A 57 4.84 -5.86 1.39
C TYR A 57 3.95 -4.62 1.58
N SER A 58 4.33 -3.78 2.53
CA SER A 58 3.86 -2.38 2.53
C SER A 58 4.40 -1.64 1.31
N THR A 59 3.84 -0.47 0.97
CA THR A 59 4.35 0.34 -0.16
C THR A 59 5.83 0.67 -0.04
N SER A 60 6.33 0.93 1.18
CA SER A 60 7.77 1.14 1.41
C SER A 60 8.59 -0.15 1.25
N GLY A 61 8.03 -1.30 1.64
CA GLY A 61 8.63 -2.61 1.41
C GLY A 61 8.72 -2.95 -0.07
N MET A 62 7.65 -2.70 -0.85
CA MET A 62 7.65 -2.86 -2.30
C MET A 62 8.75 -2.03 -2.96
N GLY A 63 8.88 -0.75 -2.60
CA GLY A 63 9.94 0.11 -3.12
C GLY A 63 11.35 -0.43 -2.84
N ARG A 64 11.61 -0.91 -1.62
CA ARG A 64 12.90 -1.52 -1.26
C ARG A 64 13.17 -2.83 -2.00
N HIS A 65 12.14 -3.65 -2.19
CA HIS A 65 12.25 -4.92 -2.91
C HIS A 65 12.57 -4.68 -4.38
N VAL A 66 11.81 -3.81 -5.05
CA VAL A 66 12.00 -3.45 -6.46
C VAL A 66 13.42 -2.91 -6.71
N GLN A 67 13.96 -2.09 -5.80
CA GLN A 67 15.33 -1.57 -5.92
C GLN A 67 16.42 -2.65 -5.82
N ARG A 68 16.14 -3.77 -5.13
CA ARG A 68 17.11 -4.85 -4.85
C ARG A 68 16.94 -6.07 -5.75
N SER A 69 15.74 -6.32 -6.26
CA SER A 69 15.46 -7.45 -7.15
C SER A 69 16.14 -7.22 -8.50
N ASP A 70 16.63 -8.30 -9.11
CA ASP A 70 17.16 -8.29 -10.48
C ASP A 70 16.04 -8.37 -11.53
N ALA A 71 14.79 -8.60 -11.12
CA ALA A 71 13.66 -8.63 -12.03
C ALA A 71 13.48 -7.28 -12.75
N GLY A 72 13.15 -7.37 -14.04
CA GLY A 72 12.87 -6.22 -14.90
C GLY A 72 11.41 -5.81 -14.91
N VAL A 73 10.49 -6.73 -14.58
CA VAL A 73 9.03 -6.53 -14.72
C VAL A 73 8.34 -6.85 -13.40
N PHE A 74 7.40 -5.99 -13.00
CA PHE A 74 6.66 -6.12 -11.74
C PHE A 74 5.16 -5.88 -11.95
N ILE A 75 4.35 -6.72 -11.32
CA ILE A 75 2.90 -6.51 -11.15
C ILE A 75 2.67 -6.00 -9.73
N ILE A 76 2.02 -4.86 -9.59
CA ILE A 76 1.84 -4.16 -8.32
C ILE A 76 0.36 -4.16 -7.90
N GLY A 77 0.04 -4.90 -6.85
CA GLY A 77 -1.26 -4.99 -6.20
C GLY A 77 -1.39 -4.06 -5.00
N THR A 78 -1.46 -2.75 -5.25
CA THR A 78 -1.78 -1.72 -4.24
C THR A 78 -2.48 -0.53 -4.91
N GLU A 79 -2.59 0.62 -4.25
CA GLU A 79 -3.14 1.83 -4.88
C GLU A 79 -2.32 2.25 -6.12
N VAL A 80 -2.99 2.57 -7.22
CA VAL A 80 -2.36 2.80 -8.54
C VAL A 80 -1.33 3.93 -8.57
N GLY A 81 -1.42 4.90 -7.65
CA GLY A 81 -0.44 5.98 -7.51
C GLY A 81 0.96 5.48 -7.15
N MET A 82 1.09 4.28 -6.59
CA MET A 82 2.40 3.69 -6.28
C MET A 82 3.24 3.47 -7.54
N LEU A 83 2.61 3.15 -8.68
CA LEU A 83 3.33 2.89 -9.93
C LEU A 83 4.14 4.10 -10.40
N TYR A 84 3.62 5.31 -10.22
CA TYR A 84 4.35 6.53 -10.60
C TYR A 84 5.66 6.65 -9.83
N ARG A 85 5.62 6.41 -8.50
CA ARG A 85 6.81 6.44 -7.65
C ARG A 85 7.81 5.35 -8.07
N LEU A 86 7.34 4.12 -8.27
CA LEU A 86 8.20 3.01 -8.66
C LEU A 86 8.91 3.26 -10.00
N LYS A 87 8.17 3.74 -11.01
CA LYS A 87 8.72 4.14 -12.32
C LYS A 87 9.74 5.27 -12.20
N LYS A 88 9.45 6.28 -11.39
CA LYS A 88 10.36 7.42 -11.18
C LYS A 88 11.66 6.99 -10.50
N GLU A 89 11.59 6.10 -9.52
CA GLU A 89 12.75 5.62 -8.77
C GLU A 89 13.53 4.53 -9.54
N ASN A 90 12.90 3.85 -10.50
CA ASN A 90 13.47 2.71 -11.23
C ASN A 90 13.12 2.79 -12.73
N PRO A 91 13.69 3.74 -13.49
CA PRO A 91 13.27 4.03 -14.86
C PRO A 91 13.53 2.89 -15.86
N ASN A 92 14.45 1.97 -15.54
CA ASN A 92 14.81 0.83 -16.39
C ASN A 92 13.95 -0.42 -16.14
N LYS A 93 12.91 -0.31 -15.30
CA LYS A 93 12.03 -1.41 -14.92
C LYS A 93 10.60 -1.13 -15.33
N GLU A 94 9.87 -2.19 -15.64
CA GLU A 94 8.47 -2.13 -16.06
C GLU A 94 7.54 -2.43 -14.90
N PHE A 95 6.46 -1.65 -14.82
CA PHE A 95 5.47 -1.74 -13.74
C PHE A 95 4.06 -1.75 -14.29
N TYR A 96 3.35 -2.83 -13.99
CA TYR A 96 1.97 -3.06 -14.36
C TYR A 96 1.08 -3.08 -13.11
N PRO A 97 -0.08 -2.42 -13.13
CA PRO A 97 -1.00 -2.50 -11.99
C PRO A 97 -1.71 -3.85 -12.05
N LEU A 98 -1.92 -4.49 -10.90
CA LEU A 98 -2.76 -5.69 -10.84
C LEU A 98 -4.19 -5.40 -11.32
N SER A 99 -4.69 -4.20 -11.01
CA SER A 99 -5.96 -3.69 -11.53
C SER A 99 -5.89 -2.16 -11.59
N ARG A 100 -6.44 -1.57 -12.65
CA ARG A 100 -6.53 -0.10 -12.77
C ARG A 100 -7.62 0.51 -11.88
N LYS A 101 -8.46 -0.34 -11.27
CA LYS A 101 -9.60 0.07 -10.43
C LYS A 101 -9.20 0.44 -9.00
N ALA A 102 -8.00 0.08 -8.56
CA ALA A 102 -7.53 0.32 -7.20
C ALA A 102 -7.11 1.78 -6.97
N VAL A 103 -8.10 2.69 -6.96
CA VAL A 103 -7.93 4.12 -6.72
C VAL A 103 -8.52 4.48 -5.36
N CYS A 104 -7.72 5.07 -4.48
CA CYS A 104 -8.23 5.61 -3.22
C CYS A 104 -8.78 7.02 -3.45
N GLU A 105 -10.11 7.16 -3.54
CA GLU A 105 -10.77 8.45 -3.77
C GLU A 105 -10.36 9.51 -2.73
N ASN A 106 -10.25 9.11 -1.46
CA ASN A 106 -9.84 10.01 -0.40
C ASN A 106 -8.40 10.51 -0.56
N MET A 107 -7.47 9.67 -1.04
CA MET A 107 -6.10 10.13 -1.34
C MET A 107 -6.08 11.13 -2.49
N LYS A 108 -6.97 10.98 -3.49
CA LYS A 108 -7.04 11.88 -4.65
C LYS A 108 -7.77 13.20 -4.38
N LYS A 109 -8.30 13.41 -3.18
CA LYS A 109 -8.86 14.70 -2.76
C LYS A 109 -7.79 15.79 -2.66
N THR A 110 -6.52 15.43 -2.45
CA THR A 110 -5.40 16.37 -2.40
C THR A 110 -4.94 16.69 -3.82
N ASP A 111 -5.01 17.97 -4.21
CA ASP A 111 -4.60 18.46 -5.52
C ASP A 111 -3.65 19.68 -5.38
N LEU A 112 -3.01 20.06 -6.49
CA LEU A 112 -2.03 21.16 -6.49
C LEU A 112 -2.62 22.51 -6.05
N LYS A 113 -3.90 22.78 -6.35
CA LYS A 113 -4.57 24.04 -5.96
C LYS A 113 -4.79 24.07 -4.45
N LYS A 114 -5.19 22.94 -3.86
CA LYS A 114 -5.37 22.81 -2.40
C LYS A 114 -4.03 22.87 -1.67
N VAL A 115 -2.97 22.26 -2.20
CA VAL A 115 -1.62 22.37 -1.63
C VAL A 115 -1.14 23.81 -1.65
N LEU A 116 -1.28 24.51 -2.79
CA LEU A 116 -0.95 25.93 -2.90
C LEU A 116 -1.73 26.77 -1.90
N LYS A 117 -3.06 26.59 -1.84
CA LYS A 117 -3.92 27.27 -0.87
C LYS A 117 -3.44 27.03 0.56
N ALA A 118 -3.17 25.77 0.92
CA ALA A 118 -2.73 25.41 2.26
C ALA A 118 -1.41 26.06 2.66
N LEU A 119 -0.47 26.21 1.72
CA LEU A 119 0.80 26.92 1.97
C LEU A 119 0.59 28.44 2.12
N HIS A 120 -0.34 29.03 1.38
CA HIS A 120 -0.65 30.46 1.49
C HIS A 120 -1.43 30.81 2.76
N THR A 121 -2.39 29.97 3.16
CA THR A 121 -3.30 30.27 4.27
C THR A 121 -2.87 29.60 5.57
N LEU A 122 -1.92 28.67 5.53
CA LEU A 122 -1.56 27.78 6.65
C LEU A 122 -2.76 26.99 7.20
N GLU A 123 -3.74 26.69 6.35
CA GLU A 123 -4.97 25.97 6.68
C GLU A 123 -5.22 24.77 5.73
N PRO A 124 -5.91 23.71 6.18
CA PRO A 124 -6.48 23.54 7.52
C PRO A 124 -5.42 23.15 8.56
N GLN A 125 -5.53 23.73 9.76
CA GLN A 125 -4.72 23.29 10.90
C GLN A 125 -5.35 22.03 11.53
N VAL A 126 -4.61 20.92 11.50
CA VAL A 126 -5.03 19.68 12.16
C VAL A 126 -4.85 19.84 13.67
N LYS A 127 -5.96 19.73 14.43
CA LYS A 127 -5.97 19.75 15.90
C LYS A 127 -6.57 18.46 16.41
N VAL A 128 -6.00 17.92 17.48
CA VAL A 128 -6.51 16.74 18.18
C VAL A 128 -6.69 17.12 19.66
N PRO A 129 -7.83 16.79 20.29
CA PRO A 129 -8.05 17.06 21.72
C PRO A 129 -6.92 16.47 22.58
N LYS A 130 -6.44 17.23 23.57
CA LYS A 130 -5.25 16.89 24.38
C LYS A 130 -5.31 15.48 24.96
N GLU A 131 -6.46 15.08 25.51
CA GLU A 131 -6.65 13.75 26.11
C GLU A 131 -6.53 12.62 25.09
N ILE A 132 -7.08 12.82 23.88
CA ILE A 132 -6.97 11.85 22.78
C ILE A 132 -5.52 11.77 22.31
N ALA A 133 -4.89 12.93 22.09
CA ALA A 133 -3.50 13.02 21.63
C ALA A 133 -2.53 12.34 22.60
N TYR A 134 -2.69 12.55 23.91
CA TYR A 134 -1.87 11.93 24.94
C TYR A 134 -1.95 10.39 24.88
N ARG A 135 -3.17 9.84 24.84
CA ARG A 135 -3.39 8.39 24.79
C ARG A 135 -2.87 7.77 23.49
N ALA A 136 -3.16 8.39 22.34
CA ALA A 136 -2.69 7.93 21.03
C ALA A 136 -1.16 7.97 20.93
N ARG A 137 -0.53 9.05 21.40
CA ARG A 137 0.93 9.22 21.39
C ARG A 137 1.65 8.10 22.14
N ARG A 138 1.16 7.70 23.32
CA ARG A 138 1.74 6.58 24.08
C ARG A 138 1.79 5.27 23.28
N SER A 139 0.75 4.97 22.50
CA SER A 139 0.72 3.78 21.65
C SER A 139 1.71 3.88 20.48
N ILE A 140 1.82 5.06 19.85
CA ILE A 140 2.75 5.31 18.75
C ILE A 140 4.20 5.26 19.21
N GLU A 141 4.54 5.89 20.35
CA GLU A 141 5.90 5.85 20.91
C GLU A 141 6.34 4.42 21.26
N ARG A 142 5.42 3.60 21.80
CA ARG A 142 5.69 2.17 22.03
C ARG A 142 5.91 1.41 20.73
N MET A 143 5.12 1.68 19.70
CA MET A 143 5.31 1.06 18.37
C MET A 143 6.70 1.37 17.81
N LEU A 144 7.19 2.61 17.96
CA LEU A 144 8.52 3.02 17.50
C LEU A 144 9.67 2.47 18.35
N ALA A 145 9.42 2.16 19.62
CA ALA A 145 10.43 1.62 20.53
C ALA A 145 10.69 0.12 20.34
N VAL A 146 9.77 -0.60 19.69
CA VAL A 146 9.94 -2.03 19.35
C VAL A 146 10.83 -2.13 18.12
N LYS A 147 11.98 -2.81 18.28
CA LYS A 147 12.93 -3.13 17.20
C LYS A 147 12.62 -4.49 16.59
#